data_AF-A0A7C5MA62-F1
#
_entry.id   AF-A0A7C5MA62-F1
#
_cell.length_a   1.000
_cell.length_b   1.000
_cell.length_c   1.000
_cell.angle_alpha   90.00
_cell.angle_beta   90.00
_cell.angle_gamma   90.00
#
_symmetry.space_group_name_H-M   'P 1'
#
loop_
_entity.id
_entity.type
_entity.pdbx_description
1 polymer ?
#
loop_
_entity_poly.entity_id
_entity_poly.type
_entity_poly.pdbx_seq_one_letter_code
_entity_poly.pdbx_strand_id
1 'polypeptide(L)'
;MKLEFRMVIVLTLIAIFSGFVLSYTYISTRNDIEKNAEMAKKNALIKVLPATKDYEEKIIDKETTLLIAKDENGKIIGYAAMTEGAGFQGKIKLMVGFDNTLTHITGLEILENVETPGLGNRIEEDWFKEQYKNRVPPITYVKGKKPEKENEIQAITGATISSKSVVKIVNAAHEKLRTFLKLNPKPQPCDESSSKIGKKTEKEIEIIVKAIKELAPETKEVTEIDDIFIVEDSEGNKIGYAGIGVGEGYNGEIKMIALFDISLKYLKGVRVLEHCETAGVGSKIENPEFLNEFTNKTLPLQETEIDVITGATISSKSLIEIVNNVYERIKKELKK
;
A
#
# COMPACT_ATOMS: atom_id res chain seq x y z
N MET A 1 -53.93 40.55 -16.00
CA MET A 1 -52.47 40.34 -15.91
C MET A 1 -51.88 40.41 -17.32
N LYS A 2 -50.86 41.25 -17.57
CA LYS A 2 -50.27 41.38 -18.92
C LYS A 2 -49.74 40.01 -19.40
N LEU A 3 -49.89 39.71 -20.69
CA LEU A 3 -49.50 38.42 -21.29
C LEU A 3 -48.04 38.05 -20.98
N GLU A 4 -47.16 39.04 -20.99
CA GLU A 4 -45.75 38.93 -20.64
C GLU A 4 -45.53 38.38 -19.23
N PHE A 5 -46.28 38.88 -18.24
CA PHE A 5 -46.15 38.44 -16.85
C PHE A 5 -46.66 37.00 -16.64
N ARG A 6 -47.66 36.56 -17.43
CA ARG A 6 -48.10 35.15 -17.46
C ARG A 6 -47.00 34.23 -17.99
N MET A 7 -46.33 34.64 -19.06
CA MET A 7 -45.23 33.85 -19.65
C MET A 7 -44.05 33.72 -18.70
N VAL A 8 -43.67 34.80 -18.01
CA VAL A 8 -42.61 34.76 -16.99
C VAL A 8 -42.95 33.80 -15.86
N ILE A 9 -44.18 33.83 -15.33
CA ILE A 9 -44.60 32.92 -14.26
C ILE A 9 -44.56 31.45 -14.72
N VAL A 10 -45.08 31.17 -15.92
CA VAL A 10 -45.11 29.79 -16.45
C VAL A 10 -43.69 29.26 -16.64
N LEU A 11 -42.77 30.05 -17.22
CA LEU A 11 -41.38 29.64 -17.39
C LEU A 11 -40.67 29.42 -16.05
N THR A 12 -40.87 30.30 -15.08
CA THR A 12 -40.30 30.15 -13.73
C THR A 12 -40.80 28.88 -13.05
N LEU A 13 -42.10 28.58 -13.14
CA LEU A 13 -42.67 27.37 -12.56
C LEU A 13 -42.12 26.10 -13.22
N ILE A 14 -42.00 26.07 -14.55
CA ILE A 14 -41.41 24.94 -15.27
C ILE A 14 -39.93 24.78 -14.91
N ALA A 15 -39.18 25.88 -14.79
CA ALA A 15 -37.78 25.84 -14.39
C ALA A 15 -37.59 25.30 -12.97
N ILE A 16 -38.41 25.77 -12.01
CA ILE A 16 -38.42 25.26 -10.63
C ILE A 16 -38.76 23.78 -10.60
N PHE A 17 -39.81 23.38 -11.32
CA PHE A 17 -40.23 21.99 -11.37
C PHE A 17 -39.16 21.08 -11.99
N SER A 18 -38.55 21.51 -13.09
CA SER A 18 -37.47 20.76 -13.75
C SER A 18 -36.23 20.65 -12.88
N GLY A 19 -35.84 21.74 -12.20
CA GLY A 19 -34.73 21.75 -11.25
C GLY A 19 -35.01 20.87 -10.03
N PHE A 20 -36.24 20.87 -9.53
CA PHE A 20 -36.66 19.98 -8.44
C PHE A 20 -36.57 18.51 -8.85
N VAL A 21 -37.12 18.14 -10.02
CA VAL A 21 -37.06 16.77 -10.52
C VAL A 21 -35.62 16.30 -10.73
N LEU A 22 -34.76 17.14 -11.33
CA LEU A 22 -33.35 16.81 -11.56
C LEU A 22 -32.58 16.65 -10.23
N SER A 23 -32.77 17.57 -9.29
CA SER A 23 -32.12 17.53 -7.97
C SER A 23 -32.57 16.32 -7.14
N TYR A 24 -33.89 16.05 -7.11
CA TYR A 24 -34.44 14.87 -6.43
C TYR A 24 -33.90 13.57 -7.01
N THR A 25 -33.88 13.46 -8.35
CA THR A 25 -33.32 12.29 -9.05
C THR A 25 -31.85 12.10 -8.70
N TYR A 26 -31.07 13.19 -8.71
CA TYR A 26 -29.65 13.14 -8.34
C TYR A 26 -29.43 12.69 -6.89
N ILE A 27 -30.15 13.28 -5.92
CA ILE A 27 -30.01 12.93 -4.51
C ILE A 27 -30.41 11.48 -4.25
N SER A 28 -31.51 11.01 -4.86
CA SER A 28 -31.99 9.65 -4.67
C SER A 28 -31.06 8.59 -5.30
N THR A 29 -30.41 8.90 -6.42
CA THR A 29 -29.56 7.94 -7.14
C THR A 29 -28.09 7.99 -6.74
N ARG A 30 -27.65 9.06 -6.09
CA ARG A 30 -26.24 9.27 -5.71
C ARG A 30 -25.64 8.09 -4.95
N ASN A 31 -26.35 7.56 -3.96
CA ASN A 31 -25.84 6.44 -3.14
C ASN A 31 -25.65 5.16 -3.97
N ASP A 32 -26.53 4.91 -4.94
CA ASP A 32 -26.44 3.74 -5.82
C ASP A 32 -25.33 3.92 -6.85
N ILE A 33 -25.13 5.14 -7.36
CA ILE A 33 -24.01 5.48 -8.25
C ILE A 33 -22.68 5.25 -7.52
N GLU A 34 -22.54 5.74 -6.28
CA GLU A 34 -21.34 5.55 -5.48
C GLU A 34 -21.08 4.06 -5.21
N LYS A 35 -22.11 3.29 -4.81
CA LYS A 35 -21.98 1.83 -4.62
C LYS A 35 -21.58 1.09 -5.90
N ASN A 36 -22.20 1.43 -7.03
CA ASN A 36 -21.89 0.81 -8.31
C ASN A 36 -20.48 1.17 -8.79
N ALA A 37 -20.03 2.40 -8.56
CA ALA A 37 -18.67 2.82 -8.86
C ALA A 37 -17.65 2.07 -8.01
N GLU A 38 -17.90 1.91 -6.71
CA GLU A 38 -17.04 1.13 -5.81
C GLU A 38 -17.00 -0.36 -6.19
N MET A 39 -18.16 -0.95 -6.52
CA MET A 39 -18.22 -2.33 -7.02
C MET A 39 -17.49 -2.49 -8.35
N ALA A 40 -17.66 -1.55 -9.30
CA ALA A 40 -16.96 -1.57 -10.59
C ALA A 40 -15.45 -1.48 -10.39
N LYS A 41 -14.99 -0.60 -9.50
CA LYS A 41 -13.57 -0.46 -9.12
C LYS A 41 -13.01 -1.75 -8.53
N LYS A 42 -13.71 -2.35 -7.56
CA LYS A 42 -13.30 -3.62 -6.94
C LYS A 42 -13.27 -4.77 -7.97
N ASN A 43 -14.27 -4.85 -8.84
CA ASN A 43 -14.33 -5.86 -9.90
C ASN A 43 -13.20 -5.66 -10.91
N ALA A 44 -12.91 -4.43 -11.30
CA ALA A 44 -11.77 -4.11 -12.17
C ALA A 44 -10.44 -4.49 -11.51
N LEU A 45 -10.28 -4.21 -10.22
CA LEU A 45 -9.08 -4.58 -9.46
C LEU A 45 -8.88 -6.10 -9.44
N ILE A 46 -9.94 -6.88 -9.17
CA ILE A 46 -9.88 -8.34 -9.20
C ILE A 46 -9.61 -8.84 -10.63
N LYS A 47 -10.12 -8.20 -11.68
CA LYS A 47 -9.83 -8.57 -13.07
C LYS A 47 -8.35 -8.36 -13.43
N VAL A 48 -7.75 -7.25 -13.00
CA VAL A 48 -6.33 -6.96 -13.31
C VAL A 48 -5.37 -7.67 -12.36
N LEU A 49 -5.80 -7.98 -11.14
CA LEU A 49 -5.03 -8.68 -10.10
C LEU A 49 -5.93 -9.73 -9.39
N PRO A 50 -6.07 -10.95 -9.95
CA PRO A 50 -7.01 -11.96 -9.46
C PRO A 50 -6.79 -12.47 -8.04
N ALA A 51 -5.56 -12.40 -7.52
CA ALA A 51 -5.24 -12.84 -6.16
C ALA A 51 -5.59 -11.79 -5.09
N THR A 52 -6.17 -10.65 -5.46
CA THR A 52 -6.49 -9.55 -4.54
C THR A 52 -7.61 -9.93 -3.59
N LYS A 53 -7.38 -9.76 -2.29
CA LYS A 53 -8.35 -10.01 -1.22
C LYS A 53 -8.64 -8.75 -0.44
N ASP A 54 -7.62 -7.95 -0.24
CA ASP A 54 -7.70 -6.62 0.33
C ASP A 54 -6.89 -5.62 -0.50
N TYR A 55 -7.17 -4.33 -0.35
CA TYR A 55 -6.40 -3.30 -1.03
C TYR A 55 -6.36 -1.98 -0.26
N GLU A 56 -5.26 -1.24 -0.42
CA GLU A 56 -5.13 0.14 0.06
C GLU A 56 -5.14 1.13 -1.10
N GLU A 57 -5.77 2.28 -0.92
CA GLU A 57 -5.83 3.34 -1.92
C GLU A 57 -4.92 4.51 -1.54
N LYS A 58 -4.12 4.98 -2.49
CA LYS A 58 -3.31 6.19 -2.37
C LYS A 58 -3.53 7.08 -3.58
N ILE A 59 -3.89 8.34 -3.35
CA ILE A 59 -4.06 9.32 -4.42
C ILE A 59 -2.67 9.86 -4.77
N ILE A 60 -2.22 9.64 -6.01
CA ILE A 60 -0.95 10.19 -6.50
C ILE A 60 -1.16 11.61 -6.99
N ASP A 61 -2.17 11.81 -7.84
CA ASP A 61 -2.55 13.11 -8.39
C ASP A 61 -4.05 13.15 -8.73
N LYS A 62 -4.50 14.25 -9.33
CA LYS A 62 -5.92 14.46 -9.71
C LYS A 62 -6.46 13.41 -10.69
N GLU A 63 -5.59 12.74 -11.43
CA GLU A 63 -5.94 11.83 -12.53
C GLU A 63 -5.47 10.40 -12.28
N THR A 64 -4.80 10.12 -11.15
CA THR A 64 -4.14 8.83 -10.88
C THR A 64 -4.30 8.43 -9.42
N THR A 65 -4.96 7.30 -9.22
CA THR A 65 -5.08 6.62 -7.92
C THR A 65 -4.34 5.29 -7.98
N LEU A 66 -3.45 5.08 -7.02
CA LEU A 66 -2.74 3.83 -6.78
C LEU A 66 -3.59 2.94 -5.87
N LEU A 67 -3.75 1.68 -6.25
CA LEU A 67 -4.33 0.63 -5.44
C LEU A 67 -3.23 -0.40 -5.16
N ILE A 68 -2.92 -0.63 -3.89
CA ILE A 68 -1.94 -1.62 -3.44
C ILE A 68 -2.72 -2.90 -3.12
N ALA A 69 -2.57 -3.94 -3.93
CA ALA A 69 -3.30 -5.18 -3.76
C ALA A 69 -2.60 -6.12 -2.77
N LYS A 70 -3.35 -6.67 -1.82
CA LYS A 70 -2.88 -7.60 -0.79
C LYS A 70 -3.60 -8.94 -0.87
N ASP A 71 -2.89 -10.01 -0.50
CA ASP A 71 -3.47 -11.35 -0.31
C ASP A 71 -4.12 -11.52 1.07
N GLU A 72 -4.61 -12.73 1.36
CA GLU A 72 -5.25 -13.08 2.66
C GLU A 72 -4.31 -12.91 3.86
N ASN A 73 -2.99 -12.95 3.64
CA ASN A 73 -1.97 -12.80 4.68
C ASN A 73 -1.47 -11.35 4.79
N GLY A 74 -2.07 -10.42 4.05
CA GLY A 74 -1.64 -9.02 4.01
C GLY A 74 -0.38 -8.77 3.16
N LYS A 75 0.13 -9.78 2.44
CA LYS A 75 1.30 -9.64 1.56
C LYS A 75 0.89 -8.95 0.27
N ILE A 76 1.70 -7.98 -0.14
CA ILE A 76 1.44 -7.22 -1.37
C ILE A 76 1.77 -8.07 -2.59
N ILE A 77 0.77 -8.33 -3.42
CA ILE A 77 0.87 -9.17 -4.62
C ILE A 77 1.12 -8.36 -5.89
N GLY A 78 0.81 -7.07 -5.87
CA GLY A 78 0.93 -6.19 -7.04
C GLY A 78 0.34 -4.82 -6.79
N TYR A 79 0.35 -4.00 -7.82
CA TYR A 79 -0.18 -2.64 -7.78
C TYR A 79 -1.10 -2.41 -8.97
N ALA A 80 -2.22 -1.72 -8.76
CA ALA A 80 -3.04 -1.23 -9.84
C ALA A 80 -3.05 0.30 -9.86
N ALA A 81 -3.07 0.86 -11.06
CA ALA A 81 -3.23 2.29 -11.28
C ALA A 81 -4.58 2.52 -11.95
N MET A 82 -5.49 3.19 -11.24
CA MET A 82 -6.68 3.78 -11.85
C MET A 82 -6.30 5.15 -12.38
N THR A 83 -6.34 5.33 -13.70
CA THR A 83 -5.91 6.57 -14.35
C THR A 83 -6.79 6.93 -15.54
N GLU A 84 -6.70 8.16 -15.99
CA GLU A 84 -7.40 8.66 -17.16
C GLU A 84 -6.49 9.47 -18.09
N GLY A 85 -6.89 9.54 -19.36
CA GLY A 85 -6.23 10.41 -20.33
C GLY A 85 -7.05 10.62 -21.59
N ALA A 86 -6.57 11.50 -22.46
CA ALA A 86 -7.28 11.85 -23.69
C ALA A 86 -7.34 10.68 -24.69
N GLY A 87 -8.56 10.29 -25.07
CA GLY A 87 -8.90 9.44 -26.20
C GLY A 87 -9.07 10.23 -27.50
N PHE A 88 -9.83 9.67 -28.45
CA PHE A 88 -10.14 10.35 -29.71
C PHE A 88 -11.30 11.36 -29.55
N GLN A 89 -12.38 10.97 -28.86
CA GLN A 89 -13.56 11.82 -28.66
C GLN A 89 -13.69 12.35 -27.23
N GLY A 90 -13.14 11.64 -26.25
CA GLY A 90 -13.27 12.00 -24.84
C GLY A 90 -12.16 11.39 -24.00
N LYS A 91 -12.30 11.51 -22.68
CA LYS A 91 -11.37 10.84 -21.76
C LYS A 91 -11.62 9.33 -21.77
N ILE A 92 -10.54 8.57 -21.66
CA ILE A 92 -10.55 7.13 -21.40
C ILE A 92 -10.06 6.95 -19.97
N LYS A 93 -10.91 6.38 -19.12
CA LYS A 93 -10.57 5.98 -17.75
C LYS A 93 -10.35 4.49 -17.73
N LEU A 94 -9.22 4.06 -17.21
CA LEU A 94 -8.83 2.65 -17.18
C LEU A 94 -8.14 2.31 -15.87
N MET A 95 -8.12 1.01 -15.56
CA MET A 95 -7.32 0.43 -14.51
C MET A 95 -6.29 -0.51 -15.14
N VAL A 96 -5.02 -0.33 -14.81
CA VAL A 96 -3.95 -1.23 -15.23
C VAL A 96 -3.27 -1.83 -14.00
N GLY A 97 -3.11 -3.15 -14.00
CA GLY A 97 -2.42 -3.90 -12.95
C GLY A 97 -0.96 -4.18 -13.33
N PHE A 98 -0.08 -4.15 -12.34
CA PHE A 98 1.32 -4.48 -12.44
C PHE A 98 1.70 -5.49 -11.35
N ASP A 99 2.72 -6.28 -11.63
CA ASP A 99 3.35 -7.14 -10.64
C ASP A 99 4.00 -6.33 -9.50
N ASN A 100 4.39 -7.03 -8.43
CA ASN A 100 5.01 -6.43 -7.25
C ASN A 100 6.35 -5.71 -7.53
N THR A 101 7.01 -6.02 -8.64
CA THR A 101 8.27 -5.41 -9.11
C THR A 101 8.06 -4.31 -10.14
N LEU A 102 6.82 -4.07 -10.61
CA LEU A 102 6.49 -3.17 -11.72
C LEU A 102 7.20 -3.53 -13.05
N THR A 103 7.59 -4.79 -13.23
CA THR A 103 8.26 -5.27 -14.46
C THR A 103 7.27 -5.74 -15.51
N HIS A 104 6.12 -6.27 -15.10
CA HIS A 104 5.10 -6.81 -16.00
C HIS A 104 3.72 -6.23 -15.70
N ILE A 105 2.92 -6.09 -16.74
CA ILE A 105 1.50 -5.80 -16.64
C ILE A 105 0.75 -7.11 -16.36
N THR A 106 -0.06 -7.13 -15.31
CA THR A 106 -0.88 -8.29 -14.96
C THR A 106 -2.24 -8.27 -15.67
N GLY A 107 -2.76 -7.08 -15.98
CA GLY A 107 -4.01 -6.93 -16.72
C GLY A 107 -4.38 -5.47 -16.97
N LEU A 108 -5.39 -5.29 -17.82
CA LEU A 108 -5.97 -4.01 -18.18
C LEU A 108 -7.50 -4.13 -18.17
N GLU A 109 -8.17 -3.16 -17.57
CA GLU A 109 -9.63 -3.02 -17.65
C GLU A 109 -9.99 -1.57 -17.98
N ILE A 110 -10.88 -1.39 -18.95
CA ILE A 110 -11.43 -0.07 -19.29
C ILE A 110 -12.64 0.18 -18.39
N LEU A 111 -12.64 1.32 -17.70
CA LEU A 111 -13.70 1.69 -16.75
C LEU A 111 -14.75 2.58 -17.42
N GLU A 112 -14.29 3.59 -18.16
CA GLU A 112 -15.15 4.52 -18.90
C GLU A 112 -14.46 4.97 -20.18
N ASN A 113 -15.22 5.09 -21.27
CA ASN A 113 -14.79 5.74 -22.50
C ASN A 113 -15.98 6.46 -23.16
N VAL A 114 -15.69 7.34 -24.13
CA VAL A 114 -16.70 8.02 -24.96
C VAL A 114 -16.36 7.89 -26.45
N GLU A 115 -15.66 6.80 -26.79
CA GLU A 115 -15.17 6.56 -28.14
C GLU A 115 -16.30 6.08 -29.07
N THR A 116 -16.08 6.21 -30.38
CA THR A 116 -17.12 5.89 -31.37
C THR A 116 -17.50 4.41 -31.29
N PRO A 117 -18.80 4.08 -31.08
CA PRO A 117 -19.27 2.70 -31.07
C PRO A 117 -18.88 1.96 -32.36
N GLY A 118 -18.35 0.74 -32.24
CA GLY A 118 -17.90 -0.07 -33.36
C GLY A 118 -16.53 0.30 -33.97
N LEU A 119 -15.91 1.41 -33.55
CA LEU A 119 -14.55 1.79 -33.93
C LEU A 119 -13.64 1.87 -32.70
N GLY A 120 -13.66 3.01 -32.01
CA GLY A 120 -12.74 3.29 -30.90
C GLY A 120 -13.14 2.58 -29.62
N ASN A 121 -14.43 2.31 -29.43
CA ASN A 121 -14.93 1.57 -28.27
C ASN A 121 -14.44 0.09 -28.26
N ARG A 122 -13.89 -0.39 -29.36
CA ARG A 122 -13.30 -1.74 -29.42
C ARG A 122 -12.11 -1.95 -28.47
N ILE A 123 -11.61 -0.89 -27.82
CA ILE A 123 -10.67 -1.00 -26.69
C ILE A 123 -11.24 -1.76 -25.48
N GLU A 124 -12.57 -1.91 -25.38
CA GLU A 124 -13.23 -2.69 -24.33
C GLU A 124 -13.26 -4.19 -24.62
N GLU A 125 -13.01 -4.58 -25.89
CA GLU A 125 -13.05 -5.98 -26.31
C GLU A 125 -11.94 -6.78 -25.61
N ASP A 126 -12.27 -7.99 -25.14
CA ASP A 126 -11.34 -8.80 -24.34
C ASP A 126 -10.05 -9.12 -25.10
N TRP A 127 -10.13 -9.44 -26.40
CA TRP A 127 -8.92 -9.69 -27.20
C TRP A 127 -7.94 -8.52 -27.18
N PHE A 128 -8.40 -7.27 -27.05
CA PHE A 128 -7.53 -6.10 -26.99
C PHE A 128 -6.89 -5.98 -25.60
N LYS A 129 -7.72 -6.06 -24.55
CA LYS A 129 -7.27 -5.97 -23.15
C LYS A 129 -6.31 -7.10 -22.77
N GLU A 130 -6.56 -8.32 -23.24
CA GLU A 130 -5.74 -9.49 -22.93
C GLU A 130 -4.32 -9.41 -23.49
N GLN A 131 -4.08 -8.62 -24.55
CA GLN A 131 -2.73 -8.42 -25.09
C GLN A 131 -1.78 -7.79 -24.09
N TYR A 132 -2.29 -7.08 -23.09
CA TYR A 132 -1.50 -6.41 -22.06
C TYR A 132 -1.02 -7.37 -20.96
N LYS A 133 -1.63 -8.55 -20.81
CA LYS A 133 -1.20 -9.54 -19.80
C LYS A 133 0.24 -10.00 -20.11
N ASN A 134 1.09 -10.02 -19.08
CA ASN A 134 2.51 -10.39 -19.13
C ASN A 134 3.35 -9.56 -20.12
N ARG A 135 2.93 -8.35 -20.45
CA ARG A 135 3.75 -7.44 -21.26
C ARG A 135 4.69 -6.63 -20.40
N VAL A 136 5.85 -6.32 -20.95
CA VAL A 136 6.90 -5.52 -20.30
C VAL A 136 6.76 -4.06 -20.73
N PRO A 137 6.45 -3.11 -19.82
CA PRO A 137 6.45 -1.70 -20.16
C PRO A 137 7.89 -1.18 -20.43
N PRO A 138 8.07 -0.11 -21.24
CA PRO A 138 7.03 0.69 -21.87
C PRO A 138 6.42 -0.02 -23.09
N ILE A 139 5.09 -0.01 -23.14
CA ILE A 139 4.31 -0.62 -24.21
C ILE A 139 4.39 0.22 -25.47
N THR A 140 4.48 -0.47 -26.60
CA THR A 140 4.42 0.07 -27.95
C THR A 140 3.34 -0.66 -28.74
N TYR A 141 3.01 -0.17 -29.93
CA TYR A 141 1.95 -0.78 -30.74
C TYR A 141 2.39 -1.03 -32.18
N VAL A 142 1.84 -2.09 -32.77
CA VAL A 142 1.99 -2.44 -34.18
C VAL A 142 0.65 -2.38 -34.90
N LYS A 143 0.67 -2.09 -36.20
CA LYS A 143 -0.54 -1.97 -37.02
C LYS A 143 -0.66 -3.16 -37.97
N GLY A 144 -1.83 -3.80 -38.02
CA GLY A 144 -2.16 -4.82 -39.02
C GLY A 144 -1.32 -6.10 -38.96
N LYS A 145 -0.54 -6.31 -37.89
CA LYS A 145 0.26 -7.51 -37.65
C LYS A 145 0.19 -7.91 -36.18
N LYS A 146 0.53 -9.17 -35.91
CA LYS A 146 0.64 -9.67 -34.54
C LYS A 146 1.86 -9.04 -33.84
N PRO A 147 1.81 -8.82 -32.51
CA PRO A 147 2.97 -8.38 -31.75
C PRO A 147 4.05 -9.45 -31.75
N GLU A 148 5.30 -9.04 -31.99
CA GLU A 148 6.46 -9.96 -31.98
C GLU A 148 7.30 -9.78 -30.72
N LYS A 149 7.27 -8.58 -30.12
CA LYS A 149 8.03 -8.25 -28.91
C LYS A 149 7.18 -8.33 -27.64
N GLU A 150 7.85 -8.53 -26.52
CA GLU A 150 7.25 -8.58 -25.18
C GLU A 150 6.60 -7.26 -24.75
N ASN A 151 6.94 -6.15 -25.39
CA ASN A 151 6.40 -4.81 -25.12
C ASN A 151 5.50 -4.28 -26.24
N GLU A 152 5.05 -5.14 -27.17
CA GLU A 152 4.18 -4.73 -28.28
C GLU A 152 2.74 -5.21 -28.08
N ILE A 153 1.79 -4.39 -28.51
CA ILE A 153 0.37 -4.76 -28.68
C ILE A 153 -0.10 -4.46 -30.10
N GLN A 154 -1.12 -5.16 -30.56
CA GLN A 154 -1.75 -4.90 -31.85
C GLN A 154 -2.78 -3.79 -31.70
N ALA A 155 -2.61 -2.72 -32.47
CA ALA A 155 -3.59 -1.65 -32.58
C ALA A 155 -4.83 -2.10 -33.36
N ILE A 156 -5.98 -1.55 -32.95
CA ILE A 156 -7.26 -1.81 -33.59
C ILE A 156 -7.27 -1.15 -34.97
N THR A 157 -7.50 -1.94 -36.02
CA THR A 157 -7.67 -1.45 -37.39
C THR A 157 -8.84 -0.48 -37.46
N GLY A 158 -8.62 0.71 -38.03
CA GLY A 158 -9.64 1.78 -38.09
C GLY A 158 -9.77 2.62 -36.81
N ALA A 159 -9.15 2.22 -35.69
CA ALA A 159 -9.19 2.92 -34.41
C ALA A 159 -7.80 3.07 -33.77
N THR A 160 -6.82 3.45 -34.60
CA THR A 160 -5.42 3.60 -34.15
C THR A 160 -5.26 4.68 -33.08
N ILE A 161 -6.01 5.78 -33.16
CA ILE A 161 -5.89 6.88 -32.17
C ILE A 161 -6.29 6.38 -30.78
N SER A 162 -7.44 5.71 -30.66
CA SER A 162 -7.90 5.11 -29.39
C SER A 162 -6.88 4.10 -28.85
N SER A 163 -6.35 3.22 -29.71
CA SER A 163 -5.31 2.25 -29.31
C SER A 163 -4.04 2.94 -28.80
N LYS A 164 -3.57 3.96 -29.51
CA LYS A 164 -2.40 4.76 -29.12
C LYS A 164 -2.63 5.49 -27.79
N SER A 165 -3.84 6.00 -27.57
CA SER A 165 -4.21 6.66 -26.30
C SER A 165 -4.12 5.69 -25.13
N VAL A 166 -4.65 4.47 -25.25
CA VAL A 166 -4.52 3.45 -24.18
C VAL A 166 -3.06 3.15 -23.87
N VAL A 167 -2.22 2.93 -24.90
CA VAL A 167 -0.77 2.72 -24.71
C VAL A 167 -0.11 3.90 -23.98
N LYS A 168 -0.45 5.13 -24.36
CA LYS A 168 0.08 6.33 -23.72
C LYS A 168 -0.33 6.41 -22.24
N ILE A 169 -1.60 6.13 -21.93
CA ILE A 169 -2.13 6.17 -20.56
C ILE A 169 -1.46 5.09 -19.70
N VAL A 170 -1.33 3.86 -20.22
CA VAL A 170 -0.66 2.75 -19.53
C VAL A 170 0.80 3.07 -19.22
N ASN A 171 1.55 3.61 -20.18
CA ASN A 171 2.95 3.97 -19.96
C ASN A 171 3.09 5.14 -18.98
N ALA A 172 2.20 6.12 -19.06
CA ALA A 172 2.19 7.23 -18.09
C ALA A 172 1.88 6.74 -16.68
N ALA A 173 0.93 5.82 -16.52
CA ALA A 173 0.63 5.19 -15.24
C ALA A 173 1.85 4.44 -14.69
N HIS A 174 2.50 3.63 -15.52
CA HIS A 174 3.71 2.88 -15.13
C HIS A 174 4.82 3.80 -14.63
N GLU A 175 5.13 4.86 -15.37
CA GLU A 175 6.17 5.83 -14.97
C GLU A 175 5.80 6.61 -13.70
N LYS A 176 4.54 7.01 -13.54
CA LYS A 176 4.04 7.63 -12.31
C LYS A 176 4.16 6.70 -11.12
N LEU A 177 3.76 5.43 -11.27
CA LEU A 177 3.87 4.41 -10.22
C LEU A 177 5.32 4.17 -9.85
N ARG A 178 6.21 4.00 -10.84
CA ARG A 178 7.65 3.84 -10.60
C ARG A 178 8.23 5.04 -9.87
N THR A 179 7.85 6.26 -10.24
CA THR A 179 8.33 7.47 -9.56
C THR A 179 7.80 7.54 -8.14
N PHE A 180 6.49 7.34 -7.95
CA PHE A 180 5.86 7.37 -6.64
C PHE A 180 6.42 6.30 -5.70
N LEU A 181 6.64 5.08 -6.19
CA LEU A 181 7.19 3.96 -5.42
C LEU A 181 8.72 4.04 -5.29
N LYS A 182 9.46 4.79 -6.13
CA LYS A 182 10.87 5.10 -5.88
C LYS A 182 11.07 6.21 -4.85
N LEU A 183 10.16 7.18 -4.84
CA LEU A 183 10.14 8.28 -3.87
C LEU A 183 9.54 7.83 -2.52
N ASN A 184 8.73 6.79 -2.54
CA ASN A 184 8.18 6.09 -1.37
C ASN A 184 8.49 4.59 -1.50
N PRO A 185 9.78 4.19 -1.44
CA PRO A 185 10.17 2.79 -1.54
C PRO A 185 9.52 1.99 -0.42
N LYS A 186 9.04 0.79 -0.76
CA LYS A 186 8.64 -0.18 0.27
C LYS A 186 9.83 -0.44 1.20
N PRO A 187 9.60 -0.60 2.50
CA PRO A 187 10.59 -1.18 3.39
C PRO A 187 10.96 -2.57 2.84
N GLN A 188 12.22 -2.76 2.45
CA GLN A 188 12.75 -4.04 2.00
C GLN A 188 13.33 -4.78 3.22
N PRO A 189 12.99 -6.06 3.45
CA PRO A 189 13.68 -6.88 4.44
C PRO A 189 15.16 -6.99 4.09
N CYS A 190 16.01 -7.07 5.12
CA CYS A 190 17.44 -7.20 4.94
C CYS A 190 17.76 -8.63 4.50
N ASP A 191 18.01 -8.76 3.20
CA ASP A 191 18.17 -9.98 2.40
C ASP A 191 16.89 -10.78 2.07
N GLU A 192 16.78 -11.21 0.81
CA GLU A 192 15.70 -12.07 0.28
C GLU A 192 15.72 -13.50 0.87
N SER A 193 16.73 -13.85 1.70
CA SER A 193 16.88 -15.18 2.29
C SER A 193 15.97 -15.46 3.48
N SER A 194 15.37 -14.43 4.08
CA SER A 194 14.43 -14.52 5.21
C SER A 194 12.96 -14.61 4.75
N SER A 195 12.71 -14.71 3.44
CA SER A 195 11.37 -14.95 2.88
C SER A 195 10.91 -16.42 3.00
N LYS A 196 11.03 -17.00 4.19
CA LYS A 196 10.21 -18.15 4.59
C LYS A 196 9.34 -17.71 5.74
N ILE A 197 8.09 -17.36 5.43
CA ILE A 197 7.00 -17.43 6.40
C ILE A 197 6.83 -18.93 6.70
N GLY A 198 7.55 -19.38 7.72
CA GLY A 198 7.59 -20.73 8.26
C GLY A 198 8.48 -20.69 9.50
N LYS A 199 7.99 -21.26 10.61
CA LYS A 199 8.62 -21.39 11.94
C LYS A 199 10.04 -20.78 12.08
N LYS A 200 10.19 -19.79 12.98
CA LYS A 200 11.48 -19.20 13.38
C LYS A 200 12.55 -20.29 13.46
N THR A 201 13.62 -20.11 12.70
CA THR A 201 14.72 -21.06 12.62
C THR A 201 15.39 -21.14 13.99
N GLU A 202 15.94 -22.30 14.40
CA GLU A 202 16.63 -22.43 15.71
C GLU A 202 17.71 -21.34 15.93
N LYS A 203 18.38 -20.95 14.84
CA LYS A 203 19.38 -19.87 14.82
C LYS A 203 18.79 -18.48 15.08
N GLU A 204 17.57 -18.20 14.63
CA GLU A 204 16.88 -16.93 14.90
C GLU A 204 16.44 -16.86 16.36
N ILE A 205 15.93 -17.97 16.91
CA ILE A 205 15.56 -18.07 18.32
C ILE A 205 16.80 -17.85 19.21
N GLU A 206 17.96 -18.40 18.84
CA GLU A 206 19.22 -18.18 19.55
C GLU A 206 19.61 -16.69 19.59
N ILE A 207 19.51 -15.98 18.45
CA ILE A 207 19.79 -14.54 18.37
C ILE A 207 18.83 -13.75 19.27
N ILE A 208 17.55 -14.09 19.24
CA ILE A 208 16.51 -13.44 20.06
C ILE A 208 16.77 -13.65 21.56
N VAL A 209 17.04 -14.90 21.98
CA VAL A 209 17.32 -15.23 23.38
C VAL A 209 18.60 -14.52 23.85
N LYS A 210 19.63 -14.43 23.00
CA LYS A 210 20.83 -13.65 23.30
C LYS A 210 20.50 -12.16 23.46
N ALA A 211 19.65 -11.61 22.61
CA ALA A 211 19.21 -10.22 22.72
C ALA A 211 18.45 -9.94 24.02
N ILE A 212 17.55 -10.82 24.43
CA ILE A 212 16.83 -10.69 25.70
C ILE A 212 17.79 -10.76 26.89
N LYS A 213 18.75 -11.68 26.88
CA LYS A 213 19.76 -11.81 27.96
C LYS A 213 20.68 -10.59 28.08
N GLU A 214 20.98 -9.91 26.98
CA GLU A 214 21.73 -8.65 27.03
C GLU A 214 20.90 -7.51 27.60
N LEU A 215 19.58 -7.48 27.34
CA LEU A 215 18.66 -6.47 27.88
C LEU A 215 18.28 -6.72 29.36
N ALA A 216 18.26 -7.98 29.79
CA ALA A 216 17.98 -8.40 31.15
C ALA A 216 18.93 -9.53 31.56
N PRO A 217 20.11 -9.22 32.12
CA PRO A 217 21.12 -10.20 32.52
C PRO A 217 20.62 -11.24 33.54
N GLU A 218 19.57 -10.93 34.28
CA GLU A 218 18.90 -11.81 35.23
C GLU A 218 18.04 -12.92 34.56
N THR A 219 17.88 -12.88 33.24
CA THR A 219 17.08 -13.85 32.47
C THR A 219 17.70 -15.24 32.49
N LYS A 220 16.93 -16.25 32.92
CA LYS A 220 17.31 -17.65 32.84
C LYS A 220 16.53 -18.42 31.78
N GLU A 221 15.22 -18.23 31.73
CA GLU A 221 14.33 -18.89 30.79
C GLU A 221 13.54 -17.86 29.96
N VAL A 222 13.33 -18.21 28.69
CA VAL A 222 12.54 -17.41 27.74
C VAL A 222 11.57 -18.36 27.06
N THR A 223 10.27 -18.13 27.25
CA THR A 223 9.21 -18.95 26.67
C THR A 223 8.45 -18.14 25.62
N GLU A 224 8.32 -18.67 24.41
CA GLU A 224 7.56 -18.03 23.33
C GLU A 224 6.10 -18.53 23.33
N ILE A 225 5.16 -17.59 23.36
CA ILE A 225 3.71 -17.84 23.24
C ILE A 225 3.13 -16.78 22.31
N ASP A 226 2.51 -17.20 21.20
CA ASP A 226 1.82 -16.33 20.24
C ASP A 226 2.65 -15.09 19.82
N ASP A 227 3.92 -15.31 19.44
CA ASP A 227 4.90 -14.28 19.05
C ASP A 227 5.32 -13.28 20.16
N ILE A 228 5.01 -13.60 21.42
CA ILE A 228 5.46 -12.88 22.63
C ILE A 228 6.43 -13.77 23.40
N PHE A 229 7.54 -13.19 23.84
CA PHE A 229 8.55 -13.85 24.66
C PHE A 229 8.32 -13.49 26.12
N ILE A 230 7.93 -14.47 26.93
CA ILE A 230 7.85 -14.34 28.39
C ILE A 230 9.25 -14.57 28.94
N VAL A 231 9.73 -13.61 29.72
CA VAL A 231 11.08 -13.63 30.27
C VAL A 231 11.00 -13.93 31.77
N GLU A 232 11.75 -14.92 32.24
CA GLU A 232 11.72 -15.42 33.62
C GLU A 232 13.12 -15.45 34.26
N ASP A 233 13.18 -15.18 35.57
CA ASP A 233 14.42 -15.19 36.36
C ASP A 233 14.83 -16.60 36.83
N SER A 234 15.91 -16.67 37.61
CA SER A 234 16.41 -17.93 38.16
C SER A 234 15.49 -18.63 39.16
N GLU A 235 14.48 -17.92 39.68
CA GLU A 235 13.51 -18.38 40.66
C GLU A 235 12.15 -18.72 40.03
N GLY A 236 12.01 -18.53 38.70
CA GLY A 236 10.77 -18.75 37.95
C GLY A 236 9.78 -17.58 38.03
N ASN A 237 10.22 -16.41 38.51
CA ASN A 237 9.38 -15.21 38.48
C ASN A 237 9.43 -14.58 37.10
N LYS A 238 8.28 -14.16 36.60
CA LYS A 238 8.17 -13.38 35.36
C LYS A 238 8.78 -12.00 35.58
N ILE A 239 9.80 -11.67 34.79
CA ILE A 239 10.49 -10.38 34.85
C ILE A 239 10.03 -9.40 33.78
N GLY A 240 9.29 -9.88 32.76
CA GLY A 240 8.80 -9.02 31.69
C GLY A 240 8.28 -9.77 30.47
N TYR A 241 7.87 -8.97 29.49
CA TYR A 241 7.42 -9.45 28.19
C TYR A 241 8.30 -8.82 27.12
N ALA A 242 8.81 -9.62 26.20
CA ALA A 242 9.52 -9.14 25.01
C ALA A 242 8.71 -9.42 23.75
N GLY A 243 8.80 -8.51 22.79
CA GLY A 243 8.15 -8.67 21.50
C GLY A 243 9.02 -8.15 20.37
N ILE A 244 8.94 -8.83 19.23
CA ILE A 244 9.62 -8.42 18.01
C ILE A 244 8.70 -7.49 17.23
N GLY A 245 9.20 -6.31 16.92
CA GLY A 245 8.54 -5.34 16.08
C GLY A 245 9.32 -5.12 14.80
N VAL A 246 8.58 -4.76 13.75
CA VAL A 246 9.11 -4.39 12.44
C VAL A 246 8.54 -3.03 12.10
N GLY A 247 9.38 -2.13 11.60
CA GLY A 247 8.96 -0.80 11.16
C GLY A 247 9.82 -0.28 10.03
N GLU A 248 9.40 0.87 9.50
CA GLU A 248 9.92 1.43 8.25
C GLU A 248 11.14 2.32 8.53
N GLY A 249 12.33 1.90 8.10
CA GLY A 249 13.54 2.72 8.11
C GLY A 249 13.71 3.55 6.84
N TYR A 250 14.82 4.28 6.73
CA TYR A 250 15.15 5.07 5.55
C TYR A 250 15.48 4.19 4.33
N ASN A 251 16.22 3.09 4.54
CA ASN A 251 16.66 2.20 3.44
C ASN A 251 16.02 0.80 3.48
N GLY A 252 15.08 0.54 4.37
CA GLY A 252 14.43 -0.77 4.45
C GLY A 252 13.79 -1.01 5.81
N GLU A 253 13.42 -2.26 6.06
CA GLU A 253 12.82 -2.64 7.35
C GLU A 253 13.86 -2.57 8.47
N ILE A 254 13.40 -2.12 9.63
CA ILE A 254 14.12 -2.22 10.89
C ILE A 254 13.36 -3.22 11.74
N LYS A 255 14.03 -4.34 12.05
CA LYS A 255 13.53 -5.36 12.97
C LYS A 255 14.20 -5.14 14.31
N MET A 256 13.39 -5.00 15.35
CA MET A 256 13.89 -4.80 16.71
C MET A 256 13.13 -5.67 17.70
N ILE A 257 13.74 -5.89 18.83
CA ILE A 257 13.10 -6.47 20.00
C ILE A 257 12.98 -5.40 21.08
N ALA A 258 11.81 -5.33 21.70
CA ALA A 258 11.53 -4.45 22.82
C ALA A 258 11.17 -5.31 24.04
N LEU A 259 11.82 -5.04 25.17
CA LEU A 259 11.56 -5.70 26.45
C LEU A 259 10.80 -4.75 27.37
N PHE A 260 9.69 -5.22 27.89
CA PHE A 260 8.76 -4.49 28.74
C PHE A 260 8.78 -5.07 30.15
N ASP A 261 8.57 -4.21 31.14
CA ASP A 261 8.34 -4.64 32.52
C ASP A 261 7.04 -5.47 32.65
N ILE A 262 6.93 -6.28 33.71
CA ILE A 262 5.74 -7.10 33.98
C ILE A 262 4.45 -6.27 34.06
N SER A 263 4.53 -5.02 34.54
CA SER A 263 3.40 -4.10 34.60
C SER A 263 3.03 -3.48 33.26
N LEU A 264 3.84 -3.68 32.22
CA LEU A 264 3.78 -3.00 30.91
C LEU A 264 3.83 -1.47 30.99
N LYS A 265 4.18 -0.90 32.14
CA LYS A 265 4.23 0.56 32.32
C LYS A 265 5.54 1.16 31.81
N TYR A 266 6.62 0.37 31.88
CA TYR A 266 7.97 0.82 31.57
C TYR A 266 8.62 -0.07 30.52
N LEU A 267 9.38 0.55 29.63
CA LEU A 267 10.26 -0.13 28.69
C LEU A 267 11.59 -0.43 29.39
N LYS A 268 11.95 -1.71 29.53
CA LYS A 268 13.24 -2.12 30.11
C LYS A 268 14.39 -1.89 29.14
N GLY A 269 14.14 -2.02 27.84
CA GLY A 269 15.14 -1.71 26.83
C GLY A 269 14.75 -2.22 25.45
N VAL A 270 15.56 -1.85 24.46
CA VAL A 270 15.35 -2.20 23.06
C VAL A 270 16.66 -2.62 22.42
N ARG A 271 16.57 -3.48 21.41
CA ARG A 271 17.71 -3.86 20.59
C ARG A 271 17.30 -4.03 19.14
N VAL A 272 18.07 -3.45 18.24
CA VAL A 272 17.93 -3.68 16.81
C VAL A 272 18.49 -5.07 16.49
N LEU A 273 17.70 -5.88 15.81
CA LEU A 273 18.07 -7.23 15.37
C LEU A 273 18.60 -7.21 13.95
N GLU A 274 17.91 -6.53 13.05
CA GLU A 274 18.24 -6.43 11.62
C GLU A 274 17.84 -5.04 11.12
N HIS A 275 18.66 -4.44 10.25
CA HIS A 275 18.33 -3.19 9.58
C HIS A 275 19.07 -3.05 8.24
N CYS A 276 18.53 -2.23 7.34
CA CYS A 276 19.08 -2.01 6.00
C CYS A 276 19.65 -0.60 5.81
N GLU A 277 19.81 0.13 6.91
CA GLU A 277 20.24 1.51 6.94
C GLU A 277 21.63 1.77 6.32
N THR A 278 21.82 2.98 5.77
CA THR A 278 23.13 3.42 5.24
C THR A 278 24.19 3.34 6.33
N ALA A 279 25.26 2.58 6.08
CA ALA A 279 26.40 2.45 7.00
C ALA A 279 26.99 3.83 7.35
N GLY A 280 27.22 4.07 8.64
CA GLY A 280 27.80 5.32 9.16
C GLY A 280 26.83 6.49 9.29
N VAL A 281 25.60 6.39 8.77
CA VAL A 281 24.54 7.39 8.95
C VAL A 281 23.36 6.79 9.69
N GLY A 282 22.58 5.94 9.03
CA GLY A 282 21.38 5.33 9.61
C GLY A 282 21.70 4.17 10.55
N SER A 283 22.85 3.49 10.38
CA SER A 283 23.31 2.43 11.31
C SER A 283 23.61 2.95 12.73
N LYS A 284 23.59 4.26 12.95
CA LYS A 284 23.70 4.87 14.30
C LYS A 284 22.55 4.47 15.22
N ILE A 285 21.45 3.93 14.68
CA ILE A 285 20.38 3.35 15.48
C ILE A 285 20.82 2.13 16.31
N GLU A 286 21.97 1.52 15.99
CA GLU A 286 22.56 0.44 16.80
C GLU A 286 23.44 0.97 17.94
N ASN A 287 23.71 2.27 18.01
CA ASN A 287 24.60 2.83 19.03
C ASN A 287 24.00 2.60 20.43
N PRO A 288 24.72 1.95 21.35
CA PRO A 288 24.26 1.74 22.72
C PRO A 288 23.85 3.03 23.42
N GLU A 289 24.51 4.16 23.16
CA GLU A 289 24.16 5.44 23.78
C GLU A 289 22.72 5.86 23.45
N PHE A 290 22.32 5.71 22.18
CA PHE A 290 20.98 6.04 21.71
C PHE A 290 19.94 5.02 22.18
N LEU A 291 20.26 3.71 22.10
CA LEU A 291 19.35 2.66 22.56
C LEU A 291 19.09 2.74 24.08
N ASN A 292 20.07 3.22 24.85
CA ASN A 292 19.90 3.43 26.29
C ASN A 292 18.89 4.53 26.62
N GLU A 293 18.62 5.49 25.72
CA GLU A 293 17.61 6.54 25.94
C GLU A 293 16.20 5.97 26.09
N PHE A 294 15.93 4.80 25.50
CA PHE A 294 14.65 4.11 25.59
C PHE A 294 14.42 3.43 26.94
N THR A 295 15.47 3.26 27.75
CA THR A 295 15.40 2.52 29.01
C THR A 295 14.63 3.32 30.08
N ASN A 296 13.75 2.62 30.82
CA ASN A 296 12.91 3.16 31.89
C ASN A 296 11.93 4.26 31.47
N LYS A 297 11.63 4.39 30.17
CA LYS A 297 10.62 5.32 29.67
C LYS A 297 9.21 4.75 29.88
N THR A 298 8.25 5.66 30.11
CA THR A 298 6.84 5.31 30.27
C THR A 298 6.16 5.11 28.92
N LEU A 299 5.23 4.16 28.84
CA LEU A 299 4.55 3.81 27.60
C LEU A 299 3.11 4.35 27.54
N PRO A 300 2.61 4.73 26.34
CA PRO A 300 3.30 4.76 25.05
C PRO A 300 4.32 5.91 24.96
N LEU A 301 5.40 5.68 24.20
CA LEU A 301 6.46 6.68 23.98
C LEU A 301 5.95 7.84 23.13
N GLN A 302 6.36 9.05 23.48
CA GLN A 302 6.16 10.24 22.65
C GLN A 302 7.44 10.60 21.89
N GLU A 303 7.31 11.14 20.67
CA GLU A 303 8.48 11.54 19.86
C GLU A 303 9.41 12.53 20.58
N THR A 304 8.89 13.36 21.49
CA THR A 304 9.65 14.36 22.23
C THR A 304 10.49 13.78 23.37
N GLU A 305 10.37 12.50 23.67
CA GLU A 305 11.05 11.87 24.82
C GLU A 305 12.42 11.25 24.47
N ILE A 306 12.73 11.12 23.17
CA ILE A 306 13.93 10.51 22.62
C ILE A 306 14.58 11.49 21.65
N ASP A 307 15.89 11.72 21.78
CA ASP A 307 16.60 12.64 20.89
C ASP A 307 16.86 11.96 19.55
N VAL A 308 16.21 12.47 18.51
CA VAL A 308 16.33 11.92 17.16
C VAL A 308 17.73 12.19 16.59
N ILE A 309 18.38 11.15 16.06
CA ILE A 309 19.73 11.25 15.51
C ILE A 309 19.73 12.13 14.26
N THR A 310 20.57 13.17 14.26
CA THR A 310 20.75 14.04 13.09
C THR A 310 21.30 13.24 11.90
N GLY A 311 20.57 13.27 10.78
CA GLY A 311 20.87 12.50 9.57
C GLY A 311 20.25 11.11 9.51
N ALA A 312 19.64 10.62 10.60
CA ALA A 312 18.92 9.35 10.66
C ALA A 312 17.49 9.52 11.21
N THR A 313 16.85 10.65 10.90
CA THR A 313 15.59 11.08 11.51
C THR A 313 14.44 10.11 11.27
N ILE A 314 14.33 9.56 10.05
CA ILE A 314 13.27 8.60 9.68
C ILE A 314 13.45 7.30 10.48
N SER A 315 14.67 6.77 10.51
CA SER A 315 15.03 5.52 11.18
C SER A 315 14.91 5.61 12.70
N SER A 316 15.26 6.74 13.30
CA SER A 316 15.05 6.99 14.73
C SER A 316 13.58 7.05 15.12
N LYS A 317 12.74 7.75 14.33
CA LYS A 317 11.29 7.81 14.58
C LYS A 317 10.63 6.44 14.44
N SER A 318 11.08 5.66 13.45
CA SER A 318 10.62 4.29 13.23
C SER A 318 10.75 3.43 14.49
N LEU A 319 11.88 3.50 15.20
CA LEU A 319 12.05 2.72 16.43
C LEU A 319 11.02 3.06 17.52
N ILE A 320 10.64 4.33 17.64
CA ILE A 320 9.61 4.78 18.59
C ILE A 320 8.26 4.17 18.21
N GLU A 321 7.91 4.21 16.93
CA GLU A 321 6.67 3.61 16.40
C GLU A 321 6.65 2.09 16.62
N ILE A 322 7.77 1.41 16.34
CA ILE A 322 7.87 -0.03 16.52
C ILE A 322 7.65 -0.42 17.99
N VAL A 323 8.27 0.29 18.94
CA VAL A 323 8.06 0.05 20.37
C VAL A 323 6.58 0.18 20.74
N ASN A 324 5.93 1.25 20.27
CA ASN A 324 4.51 1.49 20.56
C ASN A 324 3.60 0.41 19.95
N ASN A 325 3.91 -0.05 18.73
CA ASN A 325 3.18 -1.12 18.07
C ASN A 325 3.33 -2.46 18.81
N VAL A 326 4.54 -2.79 19.27
CA VAL A 326 4.80 -4.00 20.07
C VAL A 326 4.06 -3.92 21.40
N TYR A 327 4.11 -2.77 22.07
CA TYR A 327 3.41 -2.53 23.33
C TYR A 327 1.89 -2.76 23.19
N GLU A 328 1.24 -2.15 22.19
CA GLU A 328 -0.19 -2.33 21.98
C GLU A 328 -0.56 -3.77 21.59
N ARG A 329 0.31 -4.48 20.85
CA ARG A 329 0.12 -5.90 20.53
C ARG A 329 0.15 -6.76 21.79
N ILE A 330 1.18 -6.62 22.63
CA ILE A 330 1.33 -7.38 23.89
C ILE A 330 0.15 -7.11 24.83
N LYS A 331 -0.23 -5.83 24.98
CA LYS A 331 -1.36 -5.40 25.80
C LYS A 331 -2.69 -5.98 25.34
N LYS A 332 -2.88 -6.16 24.03
CA LYS A 332 -4.10 -6.77 23.47
C LYS A 332 -4.17 -8.27 23.74
N GLU A 333 -3.06 -8.99 23.59
CA GLU A 333 -3.03 -10.45 23.82
C GLU A 333 -3.15 -10.80 25.31
N LEU A 334 -2.56 -10.01 26.22
CA LEU A 334 -2.69 -10.23 27.66
C LEU A 334 -4.07 -9.88 28.25
N LYS A 335 -4.95 -9.24 27.48
CA LYS A 335 -6.34 -8.93 27.87
C LYS A 335 -7.36 -9.98 27.40
N LYS A 336 -6.96 -10.94 26.56
CA LYS A 336 -7.80 -12.07 26.14
C LYS A 336 -7.85 -13.14 27.21
#